data_AF-A0ABD6C4I1-F1
#
_entry.id   AF-A0ABD6C4I1-F1
#
_cell.length_a   1.000
_cell.length_b   1.000
_cell.length_c   1.000
_cell.angle_alpha   90.00
_cell.angle_beta   90.00
_cell.angle_gamma   90.00
#
_symmetry.space_group_name_H-M   'P 1'
#
loop_
_entity.id
_entity.type
_entity.pdbx_description
1 polymer ?
#
loop_
_entity_poly.entity_id
_entity_poly.type
_entity_poly.pdbx_seq_one_letter_code
_entity_poly.pdbx_strand_id
1 'polypeptide(L)'
;MNIPPAIEESNRLTVHRLTRIAVALALIGLIFSYPGAISSPYSDTGLDGYYDNQIVERANDIESIEHSAVTDETTVYQYDKLSPVAKEVFDKTRSAADDSFTIVLCHEWTLTCDEYYESDVPDEFQYGAVGHNVDEHELYTVVEDEGEAYVLQTGALGHADGWDLSDLPLVISSSLMVLLVSGVLVHNTIKPPEQSGNGFAAWDIGAAFLIGTFALAVPYLHMWDILSVSWSRRLITGAVALGVPAYYLGLR
;
A
#
# COMPACT_ATOMS: atom_id res chain seq x y z
N MET A 1 -28.41 -12.03 -46.55
CA MET A 1 -27.06 -12.00 -47.16
C MET A 1 -26.17 -12.85 -46.28
N ASN A 2 -25.71 -14.01 -46.78
CA ASN A 2 -24.79 -14.87 -46.04
C ASN A 2 -23.38 -14.29 -46.20
N ILE A 3 -22.78 -13.88 -45.08
CA ILE A 3 -21.38 -13.46 -45.07
C ILE A 3 -20.54 -14.71 -45.36
N PRO A 4 -19.57 -14.66 -46.29
CA PRO A 4 -18.68 -15.79 -46.55
C PRO A 4 -17.97 -16.23 -45.26
N PRO A 5 -17.89 -17.54 -44.97
CA PRO A 5 -17.29 -18.05 -43.72
C PRO A 5 -15.84 -17.59 -43.52
N ALA A 6 -15.08 -17.38 -44.59
CA ALA A 6 -13.72 -16.84 -44.54
C ALA A 6 -13.62 -15.40 -43.99
N ILE A 7 -14.66 -14.57 -44.18
CA ILE A 7 -14.70 -13.19 -43.65
C ILE A 7 -15.07 -13.21 -42.16
N GLU A 8 -15.95 -14.12 -41.74
CA GLU A 8 -16.33 -14.29 -40.34
C GLU A 8 -15.16 -14.83 -39.50
N GLU A 9 -14.40 -15.79 -40.03
CA GLU A 9 -13.22 -16.36 -39.39
C GLU A 9 -12.04 -15.37 -39.31
N SER A 10 -11.82 -14.57 -40.36
CA SER A 10 -10.81 -13.50 -40.39
C SER A 10 -11.12 -12.38 -39.39
N ASN A 11 -12.38 -11.96 -39.28
CA ASN A 11 -12.81 -10.97 -38.29
C ASN A 11 -12.63 -11.49 -36.86
N ARG A 12 -12.94 -12.77 -36.61
CA ARG A 12 -12.80 -13.38 -35.28
C ARG A 12 -11.34 -13.47 -34.84
N LEU A 13 -10.43 -13.87 -35.73
CA LEU A 13 -8.99 -13.88 -35.48
C LEU A 13 -8.44 -12.46 -35.20
N THR A 14 -8.91 -11.47 -35.96
CA THR A 14 -8.53 -10.06 -35.78
C THR A 14 -9.01 -9.52 -34.44
N VAL A 15 -10.26 -9.79 -34.07
CA VAL A 15 -10.83 -9.39 -32.77
C VAL A 15 -10.06 -10.03 -31.62
N HIS A 16 -9.82 -11.35 -31.66
CA HIS A 16 -9.04 -12.03 -30.61
C HIS A 16 -7.62 -11.46 -30.47
N ARG A 17 -6.97 -11.14 -31.59
CA ARG A 17 -5.63 -10.52 -31.57
C ARG A 17 -5.66 -9.14 -30.91
N LEU A 18 -6.64 -8.30 -31.26
CA LEU A 18 -6.82 -6.99 -30.64
C LEU A 18 -7.15 -7.09 -29.15
N THR A 19 -8.03 -8.02 -28.75
CA THR A 19 -8.35 -8.27 -27.35
C THR A 19 -7.12 -8.71 -26.57
N ARG A 20 -6.30 -9.62 -27.11
CA ARG A 20 -5.04 -10.04 -26.47
C ARG A 20 -4.07 -8.88 -26.31
N ILE A 21 -3.89 -8.04 -27.33
CA ILE A 21 -3.07 -6.83 -27.25
C ILE A 21 -3.60 -5.91 -26.14
N ALA A 22 -4.90 -5.65 -26.12
CA ALA A 22 -5.53 -4.78 -25.12
C ALA A 22 -5.35 -5.32 -23.70
N VAL A 23 -5.57 -6.63 -23.49
CA VAL A 23 -5.38 -7.30 -22.19
C VAL A 23 -3.91 -7.28 -21.77
N ALA A 24 -2.98 -7.54 -22.69
CA ALA A 24 -1.55 -7.46 -22.39
C ALA A 24 -1.13 -6.05 -21.97
N LEU A 25 -1.58 -5.02 -22.69
CA LEU A 25 -1.33 -3.62 -22.34
C LEU A 25 -1.97 -3.24 -21.00
N ALA A 26 -3.18 -3.71 -20.72
CA ALA A 26 -3.85 -3.46 -19.44
C ALA A 26 -3.10 -4.12 -18.26
N LEU A 27 -2.62 -5.36 -18.43
CA LEU A 27 -1.83 -6.04 -17.41
C LEU A 27 -0.45 -5.38 -17.21
N ILE A 28 0.22 -4.97 -18.29
CA ILE A 28 1.47 -4.20 -18.21
C ILE A 28 1.19 -2.89 -17.46
N GLY A 29 0.15 -2.14 -17.85
CA GLY A 29 -0.25 -0.92 -17.15
C GLY A 29 -0.52 -1.15 -15.67
N LEU A 30 -1.25 -2.21 -15.32
CA LEU A 30 -1.52 -2.57 -13.92
C LEU A 30 -0.21 -2.87 -13.18
N ILE A 31 0.69 -3.63 -13.78
CA ILE A 31 1.97 -3.96 -13.13
C ILE A 31 2.85 -2.72 -12.91
N PHE A 32 2.89 -1.79 -13.86
CA PHE A 32 3.76 -0.60 -13.77
C PHE A 32 3.13 0.57 -13.02
N SER A 33 1.81 0.68 -13.00
CA SER A 33 1.09 1.83 -12.43
C SER A 33 0.33 1.49 -11.15
N TYR A 34 0.14 0.21 -10.82
CA TYR A 34 -0.61 -0.23 -9.65
C TYR A 34 0.21 -1.20 -8.78
N PRO A 35 0.93 -0.68 -7.76
CA PRO A 35 1.77 -1.51 -6.89
C PRO A 35 0.96 -2.42 -5.95
N GLY A 36 -0.34 -2.16 -5.78
CA GLY A 36 -1.19 -2.86 -4.81
C GLY A 36 -1.25 -4.39 -4.97
N ALA A 37 -0.94 -4.92 -6.16
CA ALA A 37 -0.87 -6.36 -6.37
C ALA A 37 0.22 -7.06 -5.53
N ILE A 38 1.26 -6.35 -5.09
CA ILE A 38 2.45 -6.91 -4.43
C ILE A 38 2.91 -6.14 -3.18
N SER A 39 2.25 -5.02 -2.87
CA SER A 39 2.58 -4.15 -1.76
C SER A 39 1.49 -4.17 -0.69
N SER A 40 1.85 -3.70 0.51
CA SER A 40 0.87 -3.38 1.53
C SER A 40 -0.09 -2.29 1.01
N PRO A 41 -1.39 -2.33 1.35
CA PRO A 41 -2.28 -1.19 1.15
C PRO A 41 -1.88 0.03 1.99
N TYR A 42 -1.15 -0.21 3.07
CA TYR A 42 -0.68 0.81 3.99
C TYR A 42 0.70 1.32 3.61
N SER A 43 0.87 2.63 3.70
CA SER A 43 2.14 3.31 3.46
C SER A 43 3.07 3.08 4.65
N ASP A 44 4.25 2.58 4.34
CA ASP A 44 5.38 2.63 5.25
C ASP A 44 6.17 3.89 4.89
N THR A 45 6.30 4.81 5.85
CA THR A 45 7.09 6.05 5.67
C THR A 45 8.58 5.74 5.53
N GLY A 46 9.00 4.50 5.82
CA GLY A 46 10.40 4.06 5.83
C GLY A 46 11.22 4.70 6.95
N LEU A 47 10.54 5.39 7.88
CA LEU A 47 11.13 6.11 9.00
C LEU A 47 10.46 5.61 10.26
N ASP A 48 11.22 4.87 11.06
CA ASP A 48 10.77 4.35 12.34
C ASP A 48 10.31 5.50 13.25
N GLY A 49 9.11 5.37 13.83
CA GLY A 49 8.50 6.36 14.72
C GLY A 49 7.74 7.51 14.05
N TYR A 50 7.62 7.55 12.72
CA TYR A 50 6.80 8.56 12.05
C TYR A 50 5.30 8.27 12.30
N TYR A 51 4.53 9.30 12.66
CA TYR A 51 3.13 9.17 13.12
C TYR A 51 2.90 8.36 14.41
N ASP A 52 3.95 8.06 15.17
CA ASP A 52 3.81 7.52 16.51
C ASP A 52 3.37 8.62 17.47
N ASN A 53 2.35 8.32 18.26
CA ASN A 53 1.83 9.22 19.27
C ASN A 53 1.95 8.56 20.63
N GLN A 54 2.46 9.27 21.61
CA GLN A 54 2.58 8.78 22.97
C GLN A 54 2.24 9.85 24.00
N ILE A 55 1.41 9.52 24.98
CA ILE A 55 1.24 10.38 26.15
C ILE A 55 2.38 10.06 27.11
N VAL A 56 3.32 10.99 27.23
CA VAL A 56 4.53 10.82 28.05
C VAL A 56 4.34 11.33 29.48
N GLU A 57 3.36 12.21 29.70
CA GLU A 57 3.05 12.74 31.01
C GLU A 57 1.56 13.13 31.13
N ARG A 58 1.02 12.99 32.34
CA ARG A 58 -0.35 13.42 32.69
C ARG A 58 -0.29 14.22 33.99
N ALA A 59 -0.95 15.37 34.02
CA ALA A 59 -0.99 16.27 35.16
C ALA A 59 -2.43 16.76 35.45
N ASN A 60 -2.67 17.21 36.69
CA ASN A 60 -3.99 17.71 37.11
C ASN A 60 -4.32 19.10 36.54
N ASP A 61 -3.36 19.76 35.90
CA ASP A 61 -3.47 21.05 35.24
C ASP A 61 -2.15 21.31 34.48
N ILE A 62 -2.12 22.35 33.62
CA ILE A 62 -0.96 22.68 32.79
C ILE A 62 0.24 23.16 33.62
N GLU A 63 0.01 23.88 34.72
CA GLU A 63 1.09 24.41 35.58
C GLU A 63 1.80 23.29 36.37
N SER A 64 1.12 22.14 36.51
CA SER A 64 1.62 20.93 37.15
C SER A 64 2.45 20.02 36.22
N ILE A 65 2.64 20.39 34.94
CA ILE A 65 3.50 19.63 34.01
C ILE A 65 4.97 19.90 34.36
N GLU A 66 5.74 18.82 34.60
CA GLU A 66 7.18 18.87 34.89
C GLU A 66 8.06 18.39 33.71
N HIS A 67 7.44 18.00 32.59
CA HIS A 67 8.14 17.47 31.41
C HIS A 67 9.18 18.46 30.87
N SER A 68 10.45 18.06 30.80
CA SER A 68 11.57 18.96 30.47
C SER A 68 11.55 19.54 29.06
N ALA A 69 10.83 18.90 28.14
CA ALA A 69 10.67 19.39 26.77
C ALA A 69 9.50 20.37 26.61
N VAL A 70 8.59 20.45 27.60
CA VAL A 70 7.48 21.41 27.61
C VAL A 70 7.98 22.76 28.09
N THR A 71 7.73 23.79 27.30
CA THR A 71 8.17 25.17 27.55
C THR A 71 7.00 26.13 27.38
N ASP A 72 7.21 27.41 27.69
CA ASP A 72 6.21 28.47 27.45
C ASP A 72 5.84 28.63 25.95
N GLU A 73 6.67 28.08 25.04
CA GLU A 73 6.43 28.09 23.60
C GLU A 73 5.68 26.83 23.10
N THR A 74 5.50 25.83 23.97
CA THR A 74 4.79 24.59 23.61
C THR A 74 3.33 24.88 23.33
N THR A 75 2.83 24.35 22.21
CA THR A 75 1.44 24.57 21.81
C THR A 75 0.51 23.78 22.73
N VAL A 76 -0.48 24.49 23.30
CA VAL A 76 -1.54 23.92 24.13
C VAL A 76 -2.85 23.91 23.35
N TYR A 77 -3.42 22.72 23.16
CA TYR A 77 -4.73 22.52 22.55
C TYR A 77 -5.77 22.19 23.62
N GLN A 78 -6.93 22.83 23.53
CA GLN A 78 -8.11 22.34 24.24
C GLN A 78 -8.70 21.17 23.47
N TYR A 79 -9.00 20.06 24.14
CA TYR A 79 -9.55 18.85 23.52
C TYR A 79 -10.74 19.20 22.63
N ASP A 80 -11.68 20.03 23.09
CA ASP A 80 -12.86 20.42 22.32
C ASP A 80 -12.58 21.14 20.99
N LYS A 81 -11.40 21.76 20.85
CA LYS A 81 -10.95 22.47 19.65
C LYS A 81 -10.20 21.59 18.67
N LEU A 82 -9.79 20.39 19.08
CA LEU A 82 -9.15 19.44 18.20
C LEU A 82 -10.08 19.06 17.04
N SER A 83 -9.48 18.82 15.88
CA SER A 83 -10.20 18.24 14.74
C SER A 83 -10.77 16.85 15.11
N PRO A 84 -11.81 16.36 14.40
CA PRO A 84 -12.35 15.03 14.68
C PRO A 84 -11.30 13.92 14.66
N VAL A 85 -10.35 13.97 13.72
CA VAL A 85 -9.26 12.99 13.59
C VAL A 85 -8.26 13.13 14.75
N ALA A 86 -7.87 14.36 15.11
CA ALA A 86 -7.00 14.60 16.27
C ALA A 86 -7.60 14.05 17.56
N LYS A 87 -8.91 14.25 17.79
CA LYS A 87 -9.62 13.67 18.94
C LYS A 87 -9.55 12.15 18.94
N GLU A 88 -9.84 11.54 17.79
CA GLU A 88 -9.81 10.08 17.65
C GLU A 88 -8.42 9.52 17.93
N VAL A 89 -7.37 10.10 17.34
CA VAL A 89 -5.98 9.69 17.58
C VAL A 89 -5.63 9.85 19.06
N PHE A 90 -5.89 11.01 19.65
CA PHE A 90 -5.66 11.25 21.08
C PHE A 90 -6.40 10.25 21.98
N ASP A 91 -7.67 9.96 21.69
CA ASP A 91 -8.47 9.01 22.47
C ASP A 91 -7.96 7.57 22.32
N LYS A 92 -7.51 7.18 21.12
CA LYS A 92 -6.86 5.89 20.89
C LYS A 92 -5.55 5.80 21.67
N THR A 93 -4.70 6.83 21.62
CA THR A 93 -3.47 6.92 22.41
C THR A 93 -3.76 6.80 23.91
N ARG A 94 -4.69 7.61 24.44
CA ARG A 94 -5.06 7.64 25.87
C ARG A 94 -5.65 6.33 26.39
N SER A 95 -6.33 5.58 25.53
CA SER A 95 -6.97 4.30 25.89
C SER A 95 -6.08 3.08 25.64
N ALA A 96 -4.94 3.25 24.98
CA ALA A 96 -3.94 2.20 24.79
C ALA A 96 -3.29 1.81 26.12
N ALA A 97 -2.79 0.58 26.22
CA ALA A 97 -2.27 0.03 27.47
C ALA A 97 -0.94 0.68 27.92
N ASP A 98 -0.20 1.20 26.95
CA ASP A 98 1.11 1.84 27.06
C ASP A 98 1.06 3.32 26.66
N ASP A 99 -0.14 3.89 26.60
CA ASP A 99 -0.38 5.27 26.20
C ASP A 99 0.19 5.62 24.83
N SER A 100 0.29 4.63 23.93
CA SER A 100 0.87 4.79 22.60
C SER A 100 -0.09 4.38 21.48
N PHE A 101 -0.04 5.10 20.36
CA PHE A 101 -0.80 4.77 19.16
C PHE A 101 -0.09 5.29 17.90
N THR A 102 0.12 4.40 16.93
CA THR A 102 0.69 4.72 15.62
C THR A 102 -0.42 4.89 14.59
N ILE A 103 -0.42 6.02 13.87
CA ILE A 103 -1.36 6.22 12.76
C ILE A 103 -0.90 5.38 11.58
N VAL A 104 -1.80 4.54 11.07
CA VAL A 104 -1.56 3.76 9.86
C VAL A 104 -2.16 4.49 8.66
N LEU A 105 -1.32 4.85 7.69
CA LEU A 105 -1.77 5.54 6.48
C LEU A 105 -2.10 4.57 5.36
N CYS A 106 -3.22 4.76 4.68
CA CYS A 106 -3.47 4.11 3.41
C CYS A 106 -2.74 4.82 2.26
N HIS A 107 -2.31 4.05 1.26
CA HIS A 107 -1.82 4.65 0.03
C HIS A 107 -2.93 5.30 -0.80
N GLU A 108 -2.61 6.40 -1.50
CA GLU A 108 -3.53 7.11 -2.41
C GLU A 108 -4.09 6.26 -3.55
N TRP A 109 -3.37 5.20 -3.97
CA TRP A 109 -3.82 4.31 -5.04
C TRP A 109 -4.91 3.32 -4.58
N THR A 110 -5.21 3.25 -3.29
CA THR A 110 -6.31 2.43 -2.75
C THR A 110 -7.66 3.10 -3.07
N LEU A 111 -8.67 2.32 -3.46
CA LEU A 111 -10.01 2.86 -3.75
C LEU A 111 -10.79 3.17 -2.46
N THR A 112 -10.48 2.45 -1.38
CA THR A 112 -11.08 2.61 -0.06
C THR A 112 -9.98 2.47 0.96
N CYS A 113 -10.02 3.29 2.01
CA CYS A 113 -9.16 3.21 3.17
C CYS A 113 -10.00 2.82 4.40
N ASP A 114 -9.52 1.86 5.16
CA ASP A 114 -10.11 1.44 6.45
C ASP A 114 -9.40 2.06 7.66
N GLU A 115 -8.31 2.80 7.43
CA GLU A 115 -7.55 3.57 8.42
C GLU A 115 -7.59 5.07 8.05
N TYR A 116 -6.43 5.73 7.90
CA TYR A 116 -6.35 7.17 7.62
C TYR A 116 -5.79 7.48 6.23
N TYR A 117 -6.35 8.50 5.58
CA TYR A 117 -5.65 9.17 4.49
C TYR A 117 -4.67 10.19 5.06
N GLU A 118 -3.51 10.35 4.42
CA GLU A 118 -2.52 11.36 4.81
C GLU A 118 -3.12 12.78 4.86
N SER A 119 -4.03 13.09 3.94
CA SER A 119 -4.75 14.38 3.90
C SER A 119 -5.66 14.66 5.10
N ASP A 120 -6.04 13.61 5.83
CA ASP A 120 -6.97 13.69 6.96
C ASP A 120 -6.22 13.78 8.30
N VAL A 121 -4.92 13.46 8.31
CA VAL A 121 -4.08 13.58 9.49
C VAL A 121 -3.77 15.06 9.71
N PRO A 122 -4.11 15.64 10.88
CA PRO A 122 -3.83 17.05 11.15
C PRO A 122 -2.34 17.32 11.26
N ASP A 123 -1.91 18.52 10.85
CA ASP A 123 -0.50 18.92 10.85
C ASP A 123 0.16 18.73 12.23
N GLU A 124 -0.61 18.94 13.30
CA GLU A 124 -0.13 18.78 14.66
C GLU A 124 0.14 17.31 15.08
N PHE A 125 -0.19 16.34 14.24
CA PHE A 125 0.11 14.90 14.38
C PHE A 125 0.97 14.38 13.22
N GLN A 126 1.43 15.25 12.30
CA GLN A 126 2.27 14.89 11.15
C GLN A 126 3.78 14.99 11.44
N TYR A 127 4.16 15.27 12.69
CA TYR A 127 5.55 15.59 13.02
C TYR A 127 6.48 14.38 12.82
N GLY A 128 7.60 14.67 12.15
CA GLY A 128 8.58 13.67 11.75
C GLY A 128 9.58 13.31 12.84
N ALA A 129 10.78 12.92 12.42
CA ALA A 129 11.87 12.61 13.33
C ALA A 129 12.72 13.86 13.68
N VAL A 130 13.09 14.01 14.96
CA VAL A 130 14.05 15.05 15.41
C VAL A 130 15.31 14.99 14.53
N GLY A 131 15.76 16.15 14.04
CA GLY A 131 17.03 16.29 13.32
C GLY A 131 16.93 16.32 11.79
N HIS A 132 15.78 15.98 11.20
CA HIS A 132 15.50 16.23 9.77
C HIS A 132 14.61 17.45 9.56
N ASN A 133 13.41 17.43 10.15
CA ASN A 133 12.34 18.37 9.80
C ASN A 133 11.78 19.17 10.98
N VAL A 134 12.13 18.83 12.23
CA VAL A 134 11.45 19.31 13.44
C VAL A 134 12.47 19.43 14.59
N ASP A 135 12.37 20.48 15.41
CA ASP A 135 13.13 20.62 16.67
C ASP A 135 12.53 19.68 17.75
N GLU A 136 13.32 19.25 18.74
CA GLU A 136 12.85 18.36 19.81
C GLU A 136 11.66 18.97 20.57
N HIS A 137 11.62 20.29 20.71
CA HIS A 137 10.52 21.02 21.37
C HIS A 137 9.23 21.10 20.54
N GLU A 138 9.32 20.93 19.22
CA GLU A 138 8.17 20.95 18.31
C GLU A 138 7.48 19.57 18.22
N LEU A 139 8.07 18.51 18.78
CA LEU A 139 7.45 17.18 18.88
C LEU A 139 6.43 17.03 20.01
N TYR A 140 6.43 17.96 20.97
CA TYR A 140 5.57 17.87 22.13
C TYR A 140 4.47 18.91 22.02
N THR A 141 3.25 18.46 22.30
CA THR A 141 2.08 19.33 22.46
C THR A 141 1.35 18.96 23.74
N VAL A 142 0.63 19.91 24.32
CA VAL A 142 -0.19 19.67 25.50
C VAL A 142 -1.66 19.67 25.09
N VAL A 143 -2.40 18.63 25.46
CA VAL A 143 -3.85 18.58 25.31
C VAL A 143 -4.49 18.74 26.68
N GLU A 144 -5.37 19.73 26.82
CA GLU A 144 -6.17 19.96 28.02
C GLU A 144 -7.58 19.38 27.82
N ASP A 145 -7.99 18.47 28.71
CA ASP A 145 -9.31 17.84 28.70
C ASP A 145 -9.88 17.77 30.12
N GLU A 146 -11.08 18.33 30.32
CA GLU A 146 -11.79 18.37 31.62
C GLU A 146 -10.96 18.82 32.85
N GLY A 147 -9.93 19.64 32.61
CA GLY A 147 -9.04 20.16 33.65
C GLY A 147 -7.79 19.33 33.87
N GLU A 148 -7.62 18.19 33.21
CA GLU A 148 -6.35 17.46 33.17
C GLU A 148 -5.52 17.90 31.96
N ALA A 149 -4.20 17.85 32.10
CA ALA A 149 -3.26 18.18 31.03
C ALA A 149 -2.43 16.95 30.63
N TYR A 150 -2.33 16.71 29.34
CA TYR A 150 -1.69 15.55 28.75
C TYR A 150 -0.55 16.02 27.84
N VAL A 151 0.68 15.60 28.13
CA VAL A 151 1.81 15.87 27.26
C VAL A 151 1.86 14.77 26.21
N LEU A 152 1.55 15.13 24.98
CA LEU A 152 1.55 14.26 23.82
C LEU A 152 2.85 14.48 23.04
N GLN A 153 3.62 13.41 22.89
CA GLN A 153 4.69 13.32 21.91
C GLN A 153 4.11 12.84 20.59
N THR A 154 4.28 13.61 19.53
CA THR A 154 3.85 13.31 18.16
C THR A 154 5.10 13.19 17.30
N GLY A 155 5.50 11.98 16.93
CA GLY A 155 6.69 11.69 16.12
C GLY A 155 7.86 11.04 16.88
N ALA A 156 9.00 10.93 16.20
CA ALA A 156 10.14 10.14 16.65
C ALA A 156 11.29 10.99 17.23
N LEU A 157 11.85 10.57 18.37
CA LEU A 157 13.02 11.21 18.99
C LEU A 157 14.35 10.98 18.24
N GLY A 158 14.33 10.21 17.16
CA GLY A 158 15.50 9.97 16.32
C GLY A 158 15.11 9.46 14.95
N HIS A 159 16.06 9.56 14.02
CA HIS A 159 15.87 9.10 12.65
C HIS A 159 16.66 7.81 12.40
N ALA A 160 15.99 6.79 11.88
CA ALA A 160 16.66 5.64 11.30
C ALA A 160 17.28 6.03 9.96
N ASP A 161 18.45 6.69 9.97
CA ASP A 161 19.27 6.95 8.75
C ASP A 161 19.88 5.66 8.17
N GLY A 162 19.47 4.50 8.69
CA GLY A 162 19.88 3.21 8.18
C GLY A 162 19.29 3.00 6.80
N TRP A 163 20.15 2.84 5.79
CA TRP A 163 19.73 2.27 4.52
C TRP A 163 19.42 0.80 4.78
N ASP A 164 18.16 0.48 5.06
CA ASP A 164 17.76 -0.91 5.16
C ASP A 164 17.71 -1.52 3.75
N LEU A 165 18.81 -2.18 3.39
CA LEU A 165 18.94 -2.90 2.13
C LEU A 165 18.35 -4.32 2.22
N SER A 166 17.75 -4.72 3.35
CA SER A 166 17.13 -6.04 3.51
C SER A 166 16.07 -6.33 2.44
N ASP A 167 15.40 -5.28 1.97
CA ASP A 167 14.30 -5.36 1.02
C ASP A 167 14.76 -5.23 -0.44
N LEU A 168 16.03 -4.87 -0.68
CA LEU A 168 16.60 -4.77 -2.03
C LEU A 168 16.47 -6.08 -2.84
N PRO A 169 16.76 -7.28 -2.27
CA PRO A 169 16.52 -8.54 -2.97
C PRO A 169 15.06 -8.74 -3.34
N LEU A 170 14.13 -8.27 -2.51
CA LEU A 170 12.70 -8.40 -2.72
C LEU A 170 12.23 -7.46 -3.85
N VAL A 171 12.69 -6.21 -3.86
CA VAL A 171 12.45 -5.23 -4.95
C VAL A 171 13.03 -5.71 -6.29
N ILE A 172 14.23 -6.29 -6.27
CA ILE A 172 14.83 -6.87 -7.48
C ILE A 172 14.00 -8.08 -7.94
N SER A 173 13.56 -8.94 -7.02
CA SER A 173 12.74 -10.11 -7.36
C SER A 173 11.37 -9.74 -7.92
N SER A 174 10.71 -8.71 -7.37
CA SER A 174 9.43 -8.23 -7.88
C SER A 174 9.61 -7.61 -9.26
N SER A 175 10.64 -6.79 -9.47
CA SER A 175 10.99 -6.19 -10.77
C SER A 175 11.30 -7.26 -11.82
N LEU A 176 12.04 -8.31 -11.47
CA LEU A 176 12.31 -9.45 -12.35
C LEU A 176 11.03 -10.23 -12.69
N MET A 177 10.12 -10.39 -11.73
CA MET A 177 8.83 -11.02 -11.99
C MET A 177 7.96 -10.20 -12.95
N VAL A 178 7.91 -8.87 -12.76
CA VAL A 178 7.23 -7.95 -13.69
C VAL A 178 7.77 -8.14 -15.11
N LEU A 179 9.09 -8.21 -15.27
CA LEU A 179 9.72 -8.40 -16.56
C LEU A 179 9.41 -9.78 -17.17
N LEU A 180 9.39 -10.84 -16.37
CA LEU A 180 9.06 -12.20 -16.84
C LEU A 180 7.61 -12.30 -17.30
N VAL A 181 6.66 -11.82 -16.50
CA VAL A 181 5.23 -11.83 -16.84
C VAL A 181 4.97 -10.96 -18.08
N SER A 182 5.53 -9.76 -18.12
CA SER A 182 5.44 -8.87 -19.29
C SER A 182 6.05 -9.51 -20.53
N GLY A 183 7.19 -10.19 -20.38
CA GLY A 183 7.85 -10.91 -21.47
C GLY A 183 6.99 -12.03 -22.05
N VAL A 184 6.32 -12.82 -21.20
CA VAL A 184 5.39 -13.88 -21.66
C VAL A 184 4.18 -13.28 -22.36
N LEU A 185 3.58 -12.22 -21.81
CA LEU A 185 2.44 -11.54 -22.43
C LEU A 185 2.78 -10.94 -23.81
N VAL A 186 3.93 -10.28 -23.93
CA VAL A 186 4.44 -9.73 -25.19
C VAL A 186 4.76 -10.86 -26.17
N HIS A 187 5.41 -11.94 -25.72
CA HIS A 187 5.69 -13.10 -26.56
C HIS A 187 4.42 -13.69 -27.15
N ASN A 188 3.39 -13.91 -26.33
CA ASN A 188 2.12 -14.51 -26.75
C ASN A 188 1.30 -13.60 -27.66
N THR A 189 1.53 -12.29 -27.57
CA THR A 189 0.91 -11.30 -28.45
C THR A 189 1.55 -11.30 -29.84
N ILE A 190 2.88 -11.47 -29.90
CA ILE A 190 3.65 -11.45 -31.16
C ILE A 190 3.63 -12.83 -31.86
N LYS A 191 3.79 -13.90 -31.08
CA LYS A 191 3.76 -15.30 -31.50
C LYS A 191 2.68 -16.03 -30.71
N PRO A 192 1.40 -15.84 -31.09
CA PRO A 192 0.34 -16.60 -30.45
C PRO A 192 0.60 -18.10 -30.66
N PRO A 193 0.44 -18.93 -29.62
CA PRO A 193 0.64 -20.36 -29.77
C PRO A 193 -0.20 -20.91 -30.93
N GLU A 194 0.46 -21.68 -31.81
CA GLU A 194 -0.18 -22.42 -32.90
C GLU A 194 -0.93 -23.61 -32.31
N GLN A 195 -2.06 -23.36 -31.66
CA GLN A 195 -3.05 -24.38 -31.40
C GLN A 195 -4.31 -24.04 -32.17
N SER A 196 -4.58 -24.86 -33.17
CA SER A 196 -5.78 -24.88 -34.01
C SER A 196 -7.02 -25.19 -33.16
N GLY A 197 -7.49 -24.18 -32.39
CA GLY A 197 -8.70 -24.31 -31.60
C GLY A 197 -9.04 -23.03 -30.84
N ASN A 198 -10.30 -22.60 -30.92
CA ASN A 198 -10.85 -21.48 -30.15
C ASN A 198 -10.70 -21.62 -28.62
N GLY A 199 -10.39 -22.82 -28.10
CA GLY A 199 -10.30 -23.11 -26.67
C GLY A 199 -9.09 -22.49 -25.96
N PHE A 200 -7.91 -22.53 -26.59
CA PHE A 200 -6.69 -22.02 -25.95
C PHE A 200 -6.71 -20.50 -25.81
N ALA A 201 -7.18 -19.78 -26.84
CA ALA A 201 -7.30 -18.33 -26.81
C ALA A 201 -8.31 -17.81 -25.78
N ALA A 202 -9.42 -18.53 -25.58
CA ALA A 202 -10.38 -18.20 -24.54
C ALA A 202 -9.81 -18.43 -23.13
N TRP A 203 -8.97 -19.46 -22.96
CA TRP A 203 -8.34 -19.78 -21.68
C TRP A 203 -7.28 -18.75 -21.29
N ASP A 204 -6.44 -18.31 -22.23
CA ASP A 204 -5.44 -17.25 -22.00
C ASP A 204 -6.10 -15.94 -21.52
N ILE A 205 -7.17 -15.52 -22.21
CA ILE A 205 -7.90 -14.29 -21.89
C ILE A 205 -8.59 -14.44 -20.53
N GLY A 206 -9.21 -15.59 -20.25
CA GLY A 206 -9.85 -15.86 -18.97
C GLY A 206 -8.85 -15.88 -17.81
N ALA A 207 -7.70 -16.54 -17.98
CA ALA A 207 -6.63 -16.57 -16.98
C ALA A 207 -6.07 -15.16 -16.74
N ALA A 208 -5.80 -14.40 -17.80
CA ALA A 208 -5.34 -13.02 -17.71
C ALA A 208 -6.35 -12.12 -16.96
N PHE A 209 -7.64 -12.27 -17.23
CA PHE A 209 -8.70 -11.53 -16.54
C PHE A 209 -8.77 -11.91 -15.05
N LEU A 210 -8.68 -13.20 -14.72
CA LEU A 210 -8.66 -13.67 -13.33
C LEU A 210 -7.44 -13.13 -12.57
N ILE A 211 -6.26 -13.14 -13.19
CA ILE A 211 -5.04 -12.58 -12.61
C ILE A 211 -5.19 -11.08 -12.37
N GLY A 212 -5.68 -10.33 -13.36
CA GLY A 212 -5.90 -8.89 -13.22
C GLY A 212 -6.92 -8.55 -12.13
N THR A 213 -8.03 -9.30 -12.07
CA THR A 213 -9.06 -9.14 -11.04
C THR A 213 -8.51 -9.46 -9.65
N PHE A 214 -7.75 -10.54 -9.53
CA PHE A 214 -7.09 -10.90 -8.28
C PHE A 214 -6.11 -9.80 -7.85
N ALA A 215 -5.25 -9.33 -8.75
CA ALA A 215 -4.28 -8.27 -8.49
C ALA A 215 -4.92 -6.97 -7.98
N LEU A 216 -6.10 -6.59 -8.50
CA LEU A 216 -6.88 -5.45 -7.98
C LEU A 216 -7.52 -5.74 -6.62
N ALA A 217 -7.87 -6.99 -6.34
CA ALA A 217 -8.50 -7.38 -5.08
C ALA A 217 -7.48 -7.52 -3.93
N VAL A 218 -6.21 -7.83 -4.23
CA VAL A 218 -5.16 -8.12 -3.23
C VAL A 218 -5.10 -7.09 -2.10
N PRO A 219 -5.07 -5.76 -2.34
CA PRO A 219 -5.02 -4.76 -1.28
C PRO A 219 -6.18 -4.85 -0.28
N TYR A 220 -7.40 -5.11 -0.77
CA TYR A 220 -8.58 -5.23 0.09
C TYR A 220 -8.62 -6.56 0.83
N LEU A 221 -8.05 -7.61 0.23
CA LEU A 221 -7.84 -8.88 0.94
C LEU A 221 -6.79 -8.73 2.06
N HIS A 222 -5.82 -7.82 1.91
CA HIS A 222 -4.89 -7.46 2.98
C HIS A 222 -5.61 -6.66 4.08
N MET A 223 -6.39 -5.63 3.71
CA MET A 223 -7.20 -4.84 4.66
C MET A 223 -8.16 -5.71 5.49
N TRP A 224 -8.80 -6.70 4.87
CA TRP A 224 -9.72 -7.61 5.57
C TRP A 224 -9.04 -8.76 6.33
N ASP A 225 -7.71 -8.75 6.46
CA ASP A 225 -6.93 -9.82 7.08
C ASP A 225 -7.15 -11.23 6.48
N ILE A 226 -7.72 -11.31 5.27
CA ILE A 226 -7.96 -12.58 4.56
C ILE A 226 -6.64 -13.12 4.01
N LEU A 227 -5.75 -12.21 3.62
CA LEU A 227 -4.51 -12.49 2.91
C LEU A 227 -3.40 -11.64 3.50
N SER A 228 -2.29 -12.25 3.95
CA SER A 228 -1.14 -11.44 4.36
C SER A 228 -0.28 -11.07 3.15
N VAL A 229 0.39 -9.91 3.21
CA VAL A 229 1.35 -9.44 2.19
C VAL A 229 2.41 -10.50 1.89
N SER A 230 2.91 -11.19 2.93
CA SER A 230 3.92 -12.24 2.75
C SER A 230 3.37 -13.44 1.96
N TRP A 231 2.10 -13.81 2.17
CA TRP A 231 1.48 -14.94 1.51
C TRP A 231 1.07 -14.61 0.07
N SER A 232 0.57 -13.40 -0.19
CA SER A 232 0.30 -12.92 -1.55
C SER A 232 1.58 -12.90 -2.40
N ARG A 233 2.68 -12.36 -1.85
CA ARG A 233 4.00 -12.39 -2.50
C ARG A 233 4.45 -13.83 -2.82
N ARG A 234 4.29 -14.76 -1.87
CA ARG A 234 4.66 -16.18 -2.08
C ARG A 234 3.81 -16.86 -3.16
N LEU A 235 2.50 -16.62 -3.17
CA LEU A 235 1.61 -17.16 -4.20
C LEU A 235 2.00 -16.66 -5.59
N ILE A 236 2.21 -15.35 -5.74
CA ILE A 236 2.60 -14.75 -7.01
C ILE A 236 3.95 -15.31 -7.47
N THR A 237 4.93 -15.37 -6.56
CA THR A 237 6.26 -15.94 -6.85
C THR A 237 6.16 -17.41 -7.26
N GLY A 238 5.40 -18.22 -6.52
CA GLY A 238 5.21 -19.63 -6.81
C GLY A 238 4.49 -19.85 -8.15
N ALA A 239 3.45 -19.06 -8.44
CA ALA A 239 2.72 -19.12 -9.70
C ALA A 239 3.61 -18.78 -10.90
N VAL A 240 4.49 -17.77 -10.78
CA VAL A 240 5.44 -17.43 -11.85
C VAL A 240 6.55 -18.48 -11.98
N ALA A 241 7.15 -18.90 -10.87
CA ALA A 241 8.26 -19.86 -10.85
C ALA A 241 7.86 -21.23 -11.42
N LEU A 242 6.61 -21.66 -11.22
CA LEU A 242 6.10 -22.93 -11.76
C LEU A 242 5.39 -22.74 -13.11
N GLY A 243 4.66 -21.63 -13.27
CA GLY A 243 3.85 -21.36 -14.45
C GLY A 243 4.68 -21.06 -15.70
N VAL A 244 5.77 -20.30 -15.58
CA VAL A 244 6.62 -19.97 -16.74
C VAL A 244 7.31 -21.23 -17.30
N PRO A 245 7.96 -22.09 -16.49
CA PRO A 245 8.52 -23.34 -17.01
C PRO A 245 7.47 -24.30 -17.57
N ALA A 246 6.32 -24.46 -16.90
CA ALA A 246 5.24 -25.30 -17.38
C ALA A 246 4.69 -24.81 -18.74
N TYR A 247 4.56 -23.49 -18.90
CA TYR A 247 4.17 -22.85 -20.15
C TYR A 247 5.17 -23.15 -21.27
N TYR A 248 6.47 -22.95 -21.03
CA TYR A 248 7.51 -23.24 -22.03
C TYR A 248 7.64 -24.72 -22.37
N LEU A 249 7.44 -25.62 -21.41
CA LEU A 249 7.46 -27.07 -21.63
C LEU A 249 6.24 -27.56 -22.41
N GLY A 250 5.06 -26.94 -22.21
CA GLY A 250 3.84 -27.29 -22.94
C GLY A 250 3.79 -26.78 -24.38
N LEU A 251 4.63 -25.79 -24.73
CA LEU A 251 4.77 -25.28 -26.10
C LEU A 251 5.76 -26.09 -26.98
N ARG A 252 6.52 -27.00 -26.38
CA ARG A 252 7.53 -27.84 -27.06
C ARG A 252 6.93 -29.18 -27.47
#